data_AF-A0A352R1N4-F1
#
_entry.id   AF-A0A352R1N4-F1
#
_cell.length_a   1.000
_cell.length_b   1.000
_cell.length_c   1.000
_cell.angle_alpha   90.00
_cell.angle_beta   90.00
_cell.angle_gamma   90.00
#
_symmetry.space_group_name_H-M   'P 1'
#
loop_
_entity.id
_entity.type
_entity.pdbx_description
1 polymer ?
#
loop_
_entity_poly.entity_id
_entity_poly.type
_entity_poly.pdbx_seq_one_letter_code
_entity_poly.pdbx_strand_id
1 'polypeptide(L)' 'MSDHKATLNLPHTEFPMRGNLAQREPAMLMRWQEMDLYKQLRAVGQGREQFILHDGPPYANGDIHIGHAVNKVLKDIIV' A
#
# COMPACT_ATOMS: atom_id res chain seq x y z
N MET A 1 -22.42 42.38 -7.10
CA MET A 1 -23.06 41.05 -7.09
C MET A 1 -22.70 40.39 -5.77
N SER A 2 -23.68 39.89 -5.03
CA SER A 2 -23.44 39.24 -3.73
C SER A 2 -22.68 37.92 -3.95
N ASP A 3 -21.60 37.70 -3.19
CA ASP A 3 -20.85 36.45 -3.22
C ASP A 3 -21.54 35.39 -2.34
N HIS A 4 -22.30 34.51 -2.99
CA HIS A 4 -23.01 33.40 -2.33
C HIS A 4 -22.13 32.17 -2.11
N LYS A 5 -20.85 32.19 -2.53
CA LYS A 5 -19.96 31.04 -2.40
C LYS A 5 -19.69 30.68 -0.93
N ALA A 6 -19.65 31.68 -0.05
CA ALA A 6 -19.44 31.51 1.38
C ALA A 6 -20.64 30.89 2.12
N THR A 7 -21.83 30.87 1.52
CA THR A 7 -23.03 30.26 2.13
C THR A 7 -23.21 28.79 1.77
N LEU A 8 -22.32 28.23 0.92
CA LEU A 8 -22.39 26.85 0.46
C LEU A 8 -21.46 25.95 1.28
N ASN A 9 -21.97 24.81 1.75
CA ASN A 9 -21.16 23.79 2.40
C ASN A 9 -20.49 22.90 1.35
N LEU A 10 -19.37 23.35 0.81
CA LEU A 10 -18.61 22.63 -0.21
C LEU A 10 -17.64 21.62 0.42
N PRO A 11 -17.39 20.47 -0.23
CA PRO A 11 -16.37 19.54 0.22
C PRO A 11 -14.99 20.21 0.25
N HIS A 12 -14.27 20.04 1.35
CA HIS A 12 -12.90 20.49 1.53
C HIS A 12 -12.04 19.31 2.01
N THR A 13 -10.88 19.11 1.38
CA THR A 13 -9.92 18.07 1.76
C THR A 13 -8.50 18.51 1.44
N GLU A 14 -7.56 18.14 2.31
CA GLU A 14 -6.13 18.27 2.04
C GLU A 14 -5.62 17.14 1.11
N PHE A 15 -6.48 16.13 0.84
CA PHE A 15 -6.13 15.03 -0.05
C PHE A 15 -5.95 15.53 -1.49
N PRO A 16 -4.74 15.41 -2.08
CA PRO A 16 -4.48 15.93 -3.40
C PRO A 16 -5.22 15.09 -4.45
N MET A 17 -5.85 15.74 -5.43
CA MET A 17 -6.49 15.03 -6.55
C MET A 17 -5.48 14.26 -7.42
N ARG A 18 -4.22 14.71 -7.49
CA ARG A 18 -3.15 14.01 -8.21
C ARG A 18 -2.38 13.09 -7.28
N GLY A 19 -2.15 11.85 -7.71
CA GLY A 19 -1.46 10.83 -6.91
C GLY A 19 -0.03 11.19 -6.57
N ASN A 20 0.79 11.58 -7.56
CA ASN A 20 2.25 11.80 -7.39
C ASN A 20 2.96 10.57 -6.79
N LEU A 21 2.60 9.39 -7.30
CA LEU A 21 2.92 8.10 -6.69
C LEU A 21 4.43 7.81 -6.66
N ALA A 22 5.17 8.14 -7.72
CA ALA A 22 6.62 7.93 -7.78
C ALA A 22 7.39 8.59 -6.61
N GLN A 23 6.88 9.69 -6.05
CA GLN A 23 7.46 10.34 -4.87
C GLN A 23 6.81 9.86 -3.57
N ARG A 24 5.51 9.57 -3.56
CA ARG A 24 4.78 9.21 -2.34
C ARG A 24 4.99 7.76 -1.91
N GLU A 25 5.03 6.83 -2.86
CA GLU A 25 5.18 5.39 -2.57
C GLU A 25 6.49 5.09 -1.81
N PRO A 26 7.67 5.63 -2.20
CA PRO A 26 8.88 5.43 -1.41
C PRO A 26 8.78 5.92 0.04
N ALA A 27 8.12 7.07 0.26
CA ALA A 27 7.91 7.60 1.61
C ALA A 27 6.92 6.75 2.42
N MET A 28 5.89 6.17 1.78
CA MET A 28 4.98 5.22 2.42
C MET A 28 5.70 3.95 2.85
N LEU A 29 6.54 3.38 1.96
CA LEU A 29 7.34 2.19 2.27
C LEU A 29 8.30 2.43 3.44
N MET A 30 8.98 3.58 3.45
CA MET A 30 9.88 3.96 4.54
C MET A 30 9.13 4.04 5.87
N ARG A 31 7.97 4.71 5.89
CA ARG A 31 7.13 4.77 7.10
C ARG A 31 6.68 3.39 7.57
N TRP A 32 6.30 2.48 6.67
CA TRP A 32 5.90 1.11 7.03
C TRP A 32 7.06 0.32 7.64
N GLN A 33 8.28 0.52 7.14
CA GLN A 33 9.49 -0.10 7.68
C GLN A 33 9.85 0.46 9.06
N GLU A 34 9.83 1.79 9.21
CA GLU A 34 10.12 2.46 10.49
C GLU A 34 9.18 2.02 11.61
N MET A 35 7.90 1.79 11.30
CA MET A 35 6.92 1.31 12.26
C MET A 35 6.94 -0.21 12.46
N ASP A 36 7.75 -0.96 11.71
CA ASP A 36 7.76 -2.43 11.72
C ASP A 36 6.34 -3.02 11.49
N LEU A 37 5.64 -2.47 10.47
CA LEU A 37 4.22 -2.72 10.23
C LEU A 37 3.92 -4.22 10.11
N TYR A 38 4.77 -4.97 9.41
CA TYR A 38 4.59 -6.41 9.24
C TYR A 38 4.54 -7.14 10.59
N LYS A 39 5.47 -6.83 11.51
CA LYS A 39 5.47 -7.43 12.85
C LYS A 39 4.22 -7.06 13.65
N GLN A 40 3.75 -5.81 13.53
CA GLN A 40 2.50 -5.39 14.16
C GLN A 40 1.30 -6.19 13.63
N LEU A 41 1.21 -6.38 12.31
CA LEU A 41 0.16 -7.20 11.68
C LEU A 41 0.22 -8.65 12.18
N ARG A 42 1.41 -9.23 12.31
CA ARG A 42 1.58 -10.57 12.88
C ARG A 42 1.15 -10.66 14.34
N ALA A 43 1.39 -9.61 15.14
CA ALA A 43 0.92 -9.54 16.53
C ALA A 43 -0.60 -9.47 16.62
N VAL A 44 -1.25 -8.66 15.78
CA VAL A 44 -2.73 -8.56 15.71
C VAL A 44 -3.36 -9.86 15.19
N GLY A 45 -2.65 -10.60 14.35
CA GLY A 45 -3.08 -11.89 13.81
C GLY A 45 -2.90 -13.08 14.75
N GLN A 46 -2.39 -12.90 15.98
CA GLN A 46 -2.15 -14.01 16.91
C GLN A 46 -3.45 -14.75 17.25
N GLY A 47 -3.40 -16.09 17.25
CA GLY A 47 -4.53 -16.96 17.57
C GLY A 47 -5.55 -17.17 16.44
N ARG A 48 -5.39 -16.52 15.28
CA ARG A 48 -6.20 -16.82 14.08
C ARG A 48 -5.82 -18.18 13.51
N GLU A 49 -6.78 -18.81 12.81
CA GLU A 49 -6.49 -20.00 12.01
C GLU A 49 -5.36 -19.70 11.02
N GLN A 50 -4.39 -20.61 10.95
CA GLN A 50 -3.21 -20.38 10.13
C GLN A 50 -3.54 -20.59 8.65
N PHE A 51 -3.31 -19.54 7.87
CA PHE A 51 -3.24 -19.63 6.42
C PHE A 51 -1.78 -19.45 5.99
N ILE A 52 -1.25 -20.39 5.20
CA ILE A 52 0.14 -20.40 4.73
C ILE A 52 0.14 -20.45 3.21
N LEU A 53 0.62 -19.37 2.58
CA LEU A 53 0.90 -19.32 1.16
C LEU A 53 2.40 -19.52 0.94
N HIS A 54 2.77 -20.66 0.33
CA HIS A 54 4.17 -20.92 -0.02
C HIS A 54 4.59 -20.13 -1.26
N ASP A 55 5.60 -19.27 -1.10
CA ASP A 55 6.18 -18.51 -2.20
C ASP A 55 7.27 -19.32 -2.91
N GLY A 56 7.05 -19.67 -4.18
CA GLY A 56 8.08 -20.29 -5.00
C GLY A 56 9.30 -19.36 -5.17
N PRO A 57 10.52 -19.81 -4.88
CA PRO A 57 11.71 -18.96 -4.98
C PRO A 57 11.93 -18.56 -6.45
N PRO A 58 12.07 -17.26 -6.76
CA PRO A 58 12.47 -16.84 -8.10
C PRO A 58 13.91 -17.28 -8.35
N TYR A 59 14.26 -17.50 -9.63
CA TYR A 59 15.67 -17.66 -9.97
C TYR A 59 16.41 -16.34 -9.70
N ALA A 60 17.60 -16.43 -9.11
CA ALA A 60 18.41 -15.27 -8.73
C ALA A 60 19.28 -14.73 -9.89
N ASN A 61 18.79 -14.85 -11.13
CA ASN A 61 19.48 -14.40 -12.33
C ASN A 61 18.57 -13.51 -13.19
N GLY A 62 19.14 -12.41 -13.71
CA GLY A 62 18.43 -11.46 -14.56
C GLY A 62 17.52 -10.50 -13.78
N ASP A 63 16.91 -9.59 -14.52
CA ASP A 63 16.04 -8.54 -13.98
C ASP A 63 14.59 -9.02 -13.79
N ILE A 64 13.91 -8.39 -12.84
CA ILE A 64 12.48 -8.59 -12.57
C ILE A 64 11.67 -8.03 -13.76
N HIS A 65 11.05 -8.91 -14.53
CA HIS A 65 10.02 -8.55 -15.51
C HIS A 65 8.59 -8.49 -14.92
N ILE A 66 7.62 -7.99 -15.70
CA ILE A 66 6.22 -7.80 -15.27
C ILE A 66 5.55 -9.06 -14.70
N GLY A 67 5.89 -10.25 -15.20
CA GLY A 67 5.39 -11.51 -14.64
C GLY A 67 5.73 -11.72 -13.15
N HIS A 68 6.90 -11.27 -12.70
CA HIS A 68 7.26 -11.29 -11.28
C HIS A 68 6.40 -10.33 -10.48
N ALA A 69 6.17 -9.11 -10.99
CA ALA A 69 5.34 -8.12 -10.34
C ALA A 69 3.90 -8.64 -10.16
N VAL A 70 3.30 -9.18 -11.22
CA VAL A 70 1.97 -9.80 -11.15
C VAL A 70 1.92 -10.92 -10.12
N ASN A 71 2.91 -11.81 -10.11
CA ASN A 71 2.98 -12.91 -9.16
C ASN A 71 3.05 -12.42 -7.70
N LYS A 72 3.91 -11.44 -7.41
CA LYS A 72 4.10 -10.93 -6.04
C LYS A 72 2.92 -10.10 -5.55
N VAL A 73 2.35 -9.25 -6.40
CA VAL A 73 1.15 -8.45 -6.05
C VAL A 73 -0.04 -9.36 -5.74
N LEU A 74 -0.27 -10.41 -6.54
CA LEU A 74 -1.37 -11.34 -6.28
C LEU A 74 -1.19 -12.12 -4.97
N LYS A 75 0.05 -12.49 -4.62
CA LYS A 75 0.34 -13.16 -3.35
C LYS A 75 0.12 -12.23 -2.15
N ASP A 76 0.51 -10.96 -2.27
CA ASP A 76 0.36 -9.95 -1.20
C ASP A 76 -1.12 -9.60 -0.94
N ILE A 77 -1.98 -9.63 -1.96
CA ILE A 77 -3.44 -9.45 -1.79
C ILE A 77 -4.07 -10.56 -0.92
N ILE A 78 -3.51 -11.76 -0.96
CA ILE A 78 -4.08 -12.94 -0.30
C ILE A 78 -3.62 -13.08 1.17
N VAL A 79 -2.42 -12.59 1.52
CA VAL A 79 -1.76 -12.83 2.82
C VAL A 79 -1.99 -11.68 3.80
#